data_AF-A0A958QGB6-F1
#
_entry.id   AF-A0A958QGB6-F1
#
_cell.length_a   1.000
_cell.length_b   1.000
_cell.length_c   1.000
_cell.angle_alpha   90.00
_cell.angle_beta   90.00
_cell.angle_gamma   90.00
#
_symmetry.space_group_name_H-M   'P 1'
#
loop_
_entity.id
_entity.type
_entity.pdbx_description
1 polymer ?
#
loop_
_entity_poly.entity_id
_entity_poly.type
_entity_poly.pdbx_seq_one_letter_code
_entity_poly.pdbx_strand_id
1 'polypeptide(L)'
;CRRREGALKRKATVKEIRKLAKDHNAKLLSKSYEHIDAPLDWQCLKCKCKWQRSLHNAKRTKWCPRCLKEHQAQLKAPSSRRRKVVRKSDKWWR
;
A
#
# COMPACT_ATOMS: atom_id res chain seq x y z
N CYS A 1 -16.47 -34.30 4.35
CA CYS A 1 -15.41 -33.41 3.82
C CYS A 1 -15.37 -33.45 2.28
N ARG A 2 -16.08 -32.55 1.60
CA ARG A 2 -16.21 -32.52 0.14
C ARG A 2 -15.13 -31.60 -0.46
N ARG A 3 -13.94 -32.14 -0.75
CA ARG A 3 -12.89 -31.46 -1.53
C ARG A 3 -13.06 -31.90 -2.98
N ARG A 4 -13.09 -30.96 -3.95
CA ARG A 4 -12.33 -31.04 -5.23
C ARG A 4 -12.70 -29.98 -6.28
N GLU A 5 -13.79 -29.24 -6.14
CA GLU A 5 -14.16 -28.24 -7.15
C GLU A 5 -13.51 -26.87 -6.89
N GLY A 6 -12.21 -26.74 -7.17
CA GLY A 6 -11.52 -25.45 -7.01
C GLY A 6 -10.21 -25.29 -7.78
N ALA A 7 -9.84 -26.26 -8.63
CA ALA A 7 -8.50 -26.29 -9.22
C ALA A 7 -8.32 -25.40 -10.47
N LEU A 8 -9.39 -24.96 -11.12
CA LEU A 8 -9.30 -24.23 -12.41
C LEU A 8 -9.30 -22.69 -12.27
N LYS A 9 -9.56 -22.13 -11.08
CA LYS A 9 -9.78 -20.68 -10.89
C LYS A 9 -8.52 -19.85 -10.58
N ARG A 10 -7.32 -20.36 -10.92
CA ARG A 10 -6.05 -19.80 -10.40
C ARG A 10 -5.27 -18.91 -11.36
N LYS A 11 -5.63 -18.88 -12.64
CA LYS A 11 -4.96 -18.00 -13.61
C LYS A 11 -5.76 -16.71 -13.76
N ALA A 12 -5.32 -15.67 -13.08
CA ALA A 12 -5.86 -14.33 -13.30
C ALA A 12 -5.49 -13.90 -14.73
N THR A 13 -6.47 -13.56 -15.55
CA THR A 13 -6.21 -13.02 -16.88
C THR A 13 -5.71 -11.57 -16.79
N VAL A 14 -4.94 -11.10 -17.77
CA VAL A 14 -4.49 -9.69 -17.84
C VAL A 14 -5.67 -8.72 -17.75
N LYS A 15 -6.84 -9.10 -18.26
CA LYS A 15 -8.09 -8.32 -18.16
C LYS A 15 -8.54 -8.15 -16.71
N GLU A 16 -8.55 -9.22 -15.91
CA GLU A 16 -8.89 -9.17 -14.49
C GLU A 16 -7.89 -8.33 -13.70
N ILE A 17 -6.60 -8.47 -14.01
CA ILE A 17 -5.54 -7.65 -13.40
C ILE A 17 -5.79 -6.17 -13.66
N ARG A 18 -6.16 -5.80 -14.90
CA ARG A 18 -6.48 -4.41 -15.26
C ARG A 18 -7.74 -3.90 -14.57
N LYS A 19 -8.78 -4.73 -14.41
CA LYS A 19 -9.98 -4.37 -13.64
C LYS A 19 -9.64 -4.09 -12.18
N LEU A 20 -8.91 -5.01 -11.55
CA LEU A 20 -8.42 -4.89 -10.18
C LEU A 20 -7.60 -3.60 -10.00
N ALA A 21 -6.73 -3.29 -10.96
CA ALA A 21 -5.96 -2.04 -10.95
C ALA A 21 -6.90 -0.82 -10.94
N LYS A 22 -7.90 -0.77 -11.83
CA LYS A 22 -8.85 0.34 -11.94
C LYS A 22 -9.63 0.54 -10.64
N ASP A 23 -10.11 -0.54 -10.02
CA ASP A 23 -10.86 -0.48 -8.76
C ASP A 23 -10.01 0.15 -7.63
N HIS A 24 -8.70 -0.08 -7.66
CA HIS A 24 -7.75 0.48 -6.71
C HIS A 24 -7.09 1.80 -7.16
N ASN A 25 -7.61 2.48 -8.18
CA ASN A 25 -7.03 3.70 -8.75
C ASN A 25 -5.55 3.52 -9.16
N ALA A 26 -5.24 2.37 -9.75
CA ALA A 26 -3.95 2.02 -10.31
C ALA A 26 -4.11 1.57 -11.77
N LYS A 27 -3.01 1.57 -12.51
CA LYS A 27 -2.92 1.15 -13.91
C LYS A 27 -1.78 0.15 -14.05
N LEU A 28 -2.04 -0.97 -14.72
CA LEU A 28 -1.01 -1.92 -15.11
C LEU A 28 -0.27 -1.40 -16.34
N LEU A 29 1.06 -1.34 -16.28
CA LEU A 29 1.95 -0.95 -17.38
C LEU A 29 2.50 -2.17 -18.14
N SER A 30 2.67 -3.31 -17.46
CA SER A 30 3.15 -4.53 -18.10
C SER A 30 2.18 -5.06 -19.16
N LYS A 31 2.74 -5.45 -20.30
CA LYS A 31 2.00 -6.06 -21.42
C LYS A 31 1.90 -7.59 -21.27
N SER A 32 2.91 -8.23 -20.69
CA SER A 32 2.96 -9.67 -20.43
C SER A 32 2.68 -9.99 -18.96
N TYR A 33 2.01 -11.12 -18.73
CA TYR A 33 1.80 -11.71 -17.40
C TYR A 33 1.94 -13.22 -17.56
N GLU A 34 3.04 -13.75 -17.04
CA GLU A 34 3.39 -15.17 -17.19
C GLU A 34 2.95 -15.98 -15.96
N HIS A 35 3.15 -15.44 -14.76
CA HIS A 35 2.84 -16.11 -13.49
C HIS A 35 2.50 -15.12 -12.37
N ILE A 36 1.90 -15.60 -11.27
CA ILE A 36 1.38 -14.75 -10.19
C ILE A 36 2.47 -13.98 -9.43
N ASP A 37 3.66 -14.54 -9.37
CA ASP A 37 4.85 -13.93 -8.76
C ASP A 37 5.67 -13.12 -9.75
N ALA A 38 5.26 -13.03 -11.02
CA ALA A 38 5.97 -12.28 -12.04
C ALA A 38 6.01 -10.80 -11.63
N PRO A 39 7.17 -10.13 -11.76
CA PRO A 39 7.24 -8.70 -11.52
C PRO A 39 6.39 -7.98 -12.58
N LEU A 40 5.40 -7.22 -12.11
CA LEU A 40 4.57 -6.37 -12.96
C LEU A 40 4.83 -4.90 -12.60
N ASP A 41 4.79 -4.05 -13.61
CA ASP A 41 4.88 -2.61 -13.46
C ASP A 41 3.49 -2.02 -13.26
N TRP A 42 3.36 -1.24 -12.20
CA TRP A 42 2.12 -0.58 -11.82
C TRP A 42 2.34 0.92 -11.75
N GLN A 43 1.29 1.67 -12.03
CA GLN A 43 1.25 3.12 -11.91
C GLN A 43 0.02 3.54 -11.09
N CYS A 44 0.19 4.28 -10.01
CA CYS A 44 -0.93 4.83 -9.25
C CYS A 44 -1.50 6.04 -9.99
N LEU A 45 -2.82 6.10 -10.13
CA LEU A 45 -3.49 7.25 -10.74
C LEU A 45 -3.55 8.45 -9.79
N LYS A 46 -3.55 8.23 -8.47
CA LYS A 46 -3.58 9.30 -7.46
C LYS A 46 -2.25 10.05 -7.35
N CYS A 47 -1.17 9.34 -7.09
CA CYS A 47 0.15 9.95 -6.85
C CYS A 47 1.11 9.87 -8.04
N LYS A 48 0.65 9.33 -9.19
CA LYS A 48 1.43 9.11 -10.43
C LYS A 48 2.74 8.33 -10.25
N CYS A 49 2.91 7.66 -9.12
CA CYS A 49 4.10 6.87 -8.80
C CYS A 49 4.07 5.55 -9.56
N LYS A 50 5.22 5.13 -10.09
CA LYS A 50 5.42 3.83 -10.72
C LYS A 50 6.15 2.92 -9.74
N TRP A 51 5.75 1.66 -9.63
CA TRP A 51 6.45 0.66 -8.83
C TRP A 51 6.30 -0.72 -9.43
N GLN A 52 7.30 -1.56 -9.20
CA GLN A 52 7.33 -2.95 -9.63
C GLN A 52 6.82 -3.84 -8.50
N ARG A 53 5.85 -4.70 -8.78
CA ARG A 53 5.29 -5.64 -7.80
C ARG A 53 4.61 -6.83 -8.47
N SER A 54 4.67 -7.99 -7.84
CA SER A 54 3.90 -9.15 -8.29
C SER A 54 2.41 -9.02 -8.01
N LEU A 55 1.59 -9.73 -8.79
CA LEU A 55 0.13 -9.77 -8.58
C LEU A 55 -0.22 -10.37 -7.23
N HIS A 56 0.53 -11.42 -6.81
CA HIS A 56 0.35 -12.04 -5.50
C HIS A 56 0.48 -11.02 -4.37
N ASN A 57 1.55 -10.22 -4.40
CA ASN A 57 1.77 -9.17 -3.42
C ASN A 57 0.77 -8.02 -3.55
N ALA A 58 0.40 -7.63 -4.77
CA ALA A 58 -0.59 -6.57 -5.01
C ALA A 58 -1.97 -6.92 -4.43
N LYS A 59 -2.38 -8.20 -4.45
CA LYS A 59 -3.64 -8.66 -3.85
C LYS A 59 -3.62 -8.68 -2.32
N ARG A 60 -2.50 -9.08 -1.72
CA ARG A 60 -2.38 -9.25 -0.25
C ARG A 60 -2.08 -7.96 0.50
N THR A 61 -1.46 -6.99 -0.17
CA THR A 61 -0.92 -5.80 0.48
C THR A 61 -1.54 -4.52 -0.07
N LYS A 62 -1.20 -3.38 0.54
CA LYS A 62 -1.62 -2.07 0.03
C LYS A 62 -0.97 -1.79 -1.31
N TRP A 63 -1.76 -1.30 -2.26
CA TRP A 63 -1.39 -1.10 -3.66
C TRP A 63 -0.26 -0.11 -3.86
N CYS A 64 -0.34 1.08 -3.26
CA CYS A 64 0.65 2.13 -3.44
C CYS A 64 1.38 2.47 -2.13
N PRO A 65 2.72 2.30 -2.06
CA PRO A 65 3.49 2.63 -0.86
C PRO A 65 3.49 4.13 -0.56
N ARG A 66 3.43 4.99 -1.58
CA ARG A 66 3.37 6.44 -1.40
C ARG A 66 2.04 6.88 -0.80
N CYS A 67 0.92 6.37 -1.32
CA CYS A 67 -0.40 6.65 -0.74
C CYS A 67 -0.52 6.11 0.70
N LEU A 68 0.12 4.98 1.00
CA LEU A 68 0.17 4.46 2.37
C LEU A 68 0.95 5.40 3.29
N LYS A 69 2.13 5.85 2.88
CA LYS A 69 2.93 6.82 3.66
C LYS A 69 2.17 8.11 3.90
N GLU A 70 1.48 8.61 2.89
CA GLU A 70 0.69 9.85 2.98
C GLU A 70 -0.50 9.68 3.94
N HIS A 71 -1.25 8.58 3.82
CA HIS A 71 -2.34 8.26 4.74
C HIS A 71 -1.85 8.05 6.18
N GLN A 72 -0.69 7.41 6.35
CA GLN A 72 -0.08 7.25 7.68
C GLN A 72 0.44 8.58 8.24
N ALA A 73 0.98 9.47 7.40
CA ALA A 73 1.44 10.78 7.84
C ALA A 73 0.28 11.63 8.34
N GLN A 74 -0.87 11.58 7.67
CA GLN A 74 -2.09 12.27 8.11
C GLN A 74 -2.65 11.69 9.43
N LEU A 75 -2.58 10.36 9.62
CA LEU A 75 -3.02 9.72 10.86
C LEU A 75 -2.04 9.90 12.04
N LYS A 76 -0.75 10.12 11.76
CA LYS A 76 0.30 10.37 12.76
C LYS A 76 0.45 11.86 13.08
N ALA A 77 -0.66 12.59 13.18
CA ALA A 77 -0.64 13.89 13.85
C ALA A 77 0.03 13.73 15.23
N PRO A 78 0.89 14.67 15.66
CA PRO A 78 1.82 14.46 16.76
C PRO A 78 1.07 14.32 18.08
N SER A 79 1.02 13.11 18.63
CA SER A 79 0.52 12.85 19.99
C SER A 79 1.48 13.31 21.09
N SER A 80 2.50 14.12 20.78
CA SER A 80 3.48 14.60 21.75
C SER A 80 3.46 16.12 21.89
N ARG A 81 2.33 16.64 22.40
CA ARG A 81 2.37 17.87 23.19
C ARG A 81 3.13 17.57 24.49
N ARG A 82 4.47 17.48 24.43
CA ARG A 82 5.31 17.47 25.62
C ARG A 82 5.13 18.84 26.27
N ARG A 83 4.26 18.95 27.28
CA ARG A 83 4.20 20.15 28.12
C ARG A 83 5.63 20.37 28.64
N LYS A 84 6.27 21.48 28.26
CA LYS A 84 7.44 21.95 29.01
C LYS A 84 6.90 22.29 30.40
N VAL A 85 7.12 21.39 31.36
CA VAL A 85 7.04 21.77 32.77
C VAL A 85 8.25 22.65 33.01
N VAL A 86 8.05 23.97 33.00
CA VAL A 86 9.04 24.90 33.56
C VAL A 86 9.11 24.56 35.04
N ARG A 87 10.22 23.94 35.47
CA ARG A 87 10.47 23.69 36.88
C ARG A 87 10.70 25.05 37.56
N LYS A 88 9.86 25.36 38.56
CA LYS A 88 9.83 26.62 39.31
C LYS A 88 10.96 26.72 40.35
N SER A 89 12.18 26.29 40.00
CA SER A 89 13.33 26.27 40.94
C SER A 89 14.39 27.32 40.61
N ASP A 90 14.13 28.23 39.66
CA ASP A 90 14.97 29.40 39.34
C ASP A 90 14.75 30.58 40.29
N LYS A 91 14.48 30.31 41.57
CA LYS A 91 14.48 31.36 42.59
C LYS A 91 15.07 30.79 43.88
N TRP A 92 15.80 31.65 44.57
CA TRP A 92 16.33 31.53 45.92
C TRP A 92 17.77 31.01 46.03
N TRP A 93 18.72 31.93 45.93
CA TRP A 93 19.56 32.30 47.07
C TRP A 93 20.01 33.78 46.97
N ARG A 94 19.91 34.48 48.09
CA ARG A 94 20.58 35.73 48.48
C ARG A 94 21.01 35.53 49.92
#